data_AF-A0ABD2BPI3-F1
#
_entry.id   AF-A0ABD2BPI3-F1
#
_cell.length_a   1.000
_cell.length_b   1.000
_cell.length_c   1.000
_cell.angle_alpha   90.00
_cell.angle_beta   90.00
_cell.angle_gamma   90.00
#
_symmetry.space_group_name_H-M   'P 1'
#
loop_
_entity.id
_entity.type
_entity.pdbx_description
1 polymer ?
#
loop_
_entity_poly.entity_id
_entity_poly.type
_entity_poly.pdbx_seq_one_letter_code
_entity_poly.pdbx_strand_id
1 'polypeptide(L)'
;MEIILLFDLKGTETQDLITSFVVFLVFVVYVSSVISTLFVYCFIGECFIQESTNLGNAIYNYDWYNLPETHWKFFLICMIRTKKPQFLTSGKFAVLSLSIFTDILKTSMGYLSVLRTFL
;
A
#
# COMPACT_ATOMS: atom_id res chain seq x y z
N MET A 1 5.92 54.13 -9.19
CA MET A 1 5.13 53.07 -9.84
C MET A 1 6.00 51.85 -10.14
N GLU A 2 7.19 52.01 -10.69
CA GLU A 2 8.10 50.89 -11.03
C GLU A 2 8.59 50.02 -9.85
N ILE A 3 8.86 50.61 -8.67
CA ILE A 3 9.36 49.86 -7.49
C ILE A 3 8.31 48.86 -6.96
N ILE A 4 7.02 49.18 -7.13
CA ILE A 4 5.90 48.32 -6.70
C ILE A 4 5.76 47.11 -7.64
N LEU A 5 5.98 47.30 -8.94
CA LEU A 5 5.94 46.21 -9.93
C LEU A 5 7.14 45.25 -9.81
N LEU A 6 8.33 45.75 -9.44
CA LEU A 6 9.48 44.89 -9.15
C LEU A 6 9.29 44.06 -7.87
N PHE A 7 8.62 44.63 -6.85
CA PHE A 7 8.30 43.89 -5.63
C PHE A 7 7.22 42.82 -5.87
N ASP A 8 6.22 43.13 -6.70
CA ASP A 8 5.16 42.20 -7.08
C ASP A 8 5.70 41.06 -7.96
N LEU A 9 6.52 41.36 -8.99
CA LEU A 9 7.18 40.35 -9.83
C LEU A 9 8.15 39.46 -9.04
N LYS A 10 8.90 40.04 -8.08
CA LYS A 10 9.80 39.24 -7.23
C LYS A 10 9.02 38.37 -6.25
N GLY A 11 7.87 38.87 -5.78
CA GLY A 11 6.88 38.11 -5.02
C GLY A 11 6.28 36.97 -5.83
N THR A 12 5.89 37.20 -7.09
CA THR A 12 5.32 36.15 -7.96
C THR A 12 6.35 35.06 -8.27
N GLU A 13 7.57 35.45 -8.67
CA GLU A 13 8.65 34.51 -8.99
C GLU A 13 9.05 33.63 -7.79
N THR A 14 9.12 34.20 -6.59
CA THR A 14 9.42 33.43 -5.36
C THR A 14 8.23 32.56 -4.94
N GLN A 15 7.00 33.03 -5.11
CA GLN A 15 5.79 32.29 -4.76
C GLN A 15 5.51 31.11 -5.72
N ASP A 16 5.84 31.25 -7.00
CA ASP A 16 5.75 30.16 -7.99
C ASP A 16 6.79 29.06 -7.72
N LEU A 17 8.02 29.43 -7.36
CA LEU A 17 9.07 28.47 -6.97
C LEU A 17 8.69 27.70 -5.69
N ILE A 18 8.13 28.39 -4.69
CA ILE A 18 7.65 27.77 -3.45
C ILE A 18 6.48 26.83 -3.75
N THR A 19 5.54 27.25 -4.60
CA THR A 19 4.37 26.44 -4.97
C THR A 19 4.81 25.15 -5.68
N SER A 20 5.75 25.23 -6.62
CA SER A 20 6.30 24.06 -7.32
C SER A 20 6.96 23.07 -6.35
N PHE A 21 7.77 23.57 -5.40
CA PHE A 21 8.41 22.74 -4.38
C PHE A 21 7.38 22.07 -3.46
N VAL A 22 6.35 22.80 -3.03
CA VAL A 22 5.27 22.25 -2.19
C VAL A 22 4.49 21.17 -2.92
N VAL A 23 4.15 21.37 -4.20
CA VAL A 23 3.45 20.36 -5.01
C VAL A 23 4.27 19.08 -5.15
N PHE A 24 5.59 19.20 -5.36
CA PHE A 24 6.49 18.05 -5.40
C PHE A 24 6.49 17.28 -4.07
N LEU A 25 6.61 17.98 -2.94
CA LEU A 25 6.57 17.34 -1.62
C LEU A 25 5.23 16.64 -1.35
N VAL A 26 4.12 17.28 -1.69
CA VAL A 26 2.78 16.69 -1.53
C VAL A 26 2.63 15.42 -2.37
N PHE A 27 3.14 15.43 -3.61
CA PHE A 27 3.13 14.24 -4.47
C PHE A 27 3.92 13.09 -3.86
N VAL A 28 5.13 13.35 -3.34
CA VAL A 28 5.96 12.32 -2.69
C VAL A 28 5.27 11.76 -1.45
N VAL A 29 4.71 12.62 -0.59
CA VAL A 29 3.98 12.18 0.60
C VAL A 29 2.75 11.36 0.23
N TYR A 30 1.99 11.77 -0.77
CA TYR A 30 0.82 11.03 -1.26
C TYR A 30 1.21 9.63 -1.74
N VAL A 31 2.21 9.51 -2.61
CA VAL A 31 2.70 8.22 -3.11
C VAL A 31 3.19 7.33 -1.96
N SER A 32 3.96 7.89 -1.02
CA SER A 32 4.44 7.15 0.15
C SER A 32 3.29 6.64 1.02
N SER A 33 2.24 7.46 1.22
CA SER A 33 1.06 7.10 2.01
C SER A 33 0.29 5.93 1.38
N VAL A 34 0.13 5.97 0.05
CA VAL A 34 -0.50 4.87 -0.70
C VAL A 34 0.32 3.59 -0.58
N ILE A 35 1.65 3.68 -0.74
CA ILE A 35 2.57 2.55 -0.59
C ILE A 35 2.48 1.95 0.82
N SER A 36 2.54 2.77 1.86
CA SER A 36 2.44 2.32 3.25
C SER A 36 1.09 1.68 3.55
N THR A 37 0.01 2.24 3.02
CA THR A 37 -1.33 1.68 3.18
C THR A 37 -1.41 0.30 2.52
N LEU A 38 -0.95 0.17 1.27
CA LEU A 38 -0.87 -1.11 0.58
C LEU A 38 -0.01 -2.12 1.33
N PHE A 39 1.14 -1.71 1.86
CA PHE A 39 2.02 -2.56 2.66
C PHE A 39 1.30 -3.11 3.90
N VAL A 40 0.60 -2.25 4.66
CA VAL A 40 -0.17 -2.64 5.85
C VAL A 40 -1.29 -3.62 5.47
N TYR A 41 -2.02 -3.38 4.38
CA TYR A 41 -3.05 -4.30 3.90
C TYR A 41 -2.48 -5.67 3.52
N CYS A 42 -1.38 -5.72 2.76
CA CYS A 42 -0.73 -6.97 2.38
C CYS A 42 -0.18 -7.72 3.60
N PHE A 43 0.42 -7.00 4.55
CA PHE A 43 0.97 -7.58 5.78
C PHE A 43 -0.12 -8.21 6.66
N ILE A 44 -1.23 -7.50 6.86
CA ILE A 44 -2.39 -8.03 7.60
C ILE A 44 -2.96 -9.26 6.89
N GLY A 45 -3.04 -9.24 5.56
CA GLY A 45 -3.50 -10.38 4.76
C GLY A 45 -2.63 -11.63 4.95
N GLU A 46 -1.32 -11.50 4.85
CA GLU A 46 -0.36 -12.60 5.04
C GLU A 46 -0.38 -13.15 6.49
N CYS A 47 -0.32 -12.27 7.49
CA CYS A 47 -0.42 -12.68 8.90
C CYS A 47 -1.73 -13.41 9.18
N PHE A 48 -2.84 -12.94 8.60
CA PHE A 48 -4.14 -13.58 8.79
C PHE A 48 -4.20 -14.97 8.16
N ILE A 49 -3.62 -15.17 6.98
CA ILE A 49 -3.55 -16.49 6.31
C ILE A 49 -2.72 -17.46 7.16
N GLN A 50 -1.58 -17.01 7.67
CA GLN A 50 -0.69 -17.82 8.51
C GLN A 50 -1.35 -18.22 9.83
N GLU A 51 -2.06 -17.31 10.47
CA GLU A 51 -2.76 -17.60 11.72
C GLU A 51 -3.95 -18.54 11.49
N SER A 52 -4.66 -18.36 10.38
CA SER A 52 -5.75 -19.25 9.96
C SER A 52 -5.29 -20.69 9.72
N THR A 53 -4.15 -20.90 9.07
CA THR A 53 -3.62 -22.27 8.82
C THR A 53 -3.14 -22.92 10.11
N ASN A 54 -2.47 -22.17 10.98
CA ASN A 54 -2.06 -22.64 12.30
C ASN A 54 -3.26 -23.00 13.19
N LEU A 55 -4.29 -22.15 13.24
CA LEU A 55 -5.53 -22.41 13.96
C LEU A 55 -6.30 -23.59 13.35
N GLY A 56 -6.34 -23.72 12.03
CA GLY A 56 -6.95 -24.87 11.36
C GLY A 56 -6.27 -26.19 11.74
N ASN A 57 -4.94 -26.19 11.82
CA ASN A 57 -4.17 -27.35 12.26
C ASN A 57 -4.35 -27.63 13.77
N ALA A 58 -4.44 -26.58 14.59
CA ALA A 58 -4.69 -26.71 16.02
C ALA A 58 -6.10 -27.27 16.30
N ILE A 59 -7.13 -26.79 15.59
CA ILE A 59 -8.51 -27.29 15.68
C ILE A 59 -8.61 -28.72 15.16
N TYR A 60 -7.86 -29.09 14.10
CA TYR A 60 -7.84 -30.47 13.61
C TYR A 60 -7.24 -31.45 14.65
N ASN A 61 -6.31 -30.97 15.48
CA ASN A 61 -5.67 -31.75 16.53
C ASN A 61 -6.34 -31.61 17.92
N TYR A 62 -7.34 -30.74 18.06
CA TYR A 62 -8.04 -30.47 19.33
C TYR A 62 -9.52 -30.83 19.20
N ASP A 63 -10.17 -31.30 20.26
CA ASP A 63 -11.58 -31.70 20.21
C ASP A 63 -12.52 -30.50 19.93
N TRP A 64 -12.75 -30.25 18.64
CA TRP A 64 -13.66 -29.37 17.88
C TRP A 64 -15.01 -29.05 18.55
N TYR A 65 -15.49 -29.91 19.44
CA TYR A 65 -16.78 -29.79 20.13
C TYR A 65 -16.78 -28.80 21.30
N ASN A 66 -15.62 -28.38 21.80
CA ASN A 66 -15.54 -27.59 23.04
C ASN A 66 -15.28 -26.08 22.83
N LEU A 67 -15.22 -25.59 21.59
CA LEU A 67 -15.01 -24.17 21.32
C LEU A 67 -16.34 -23.39 21.23
N PRO A 68 -16.42 -22.18 21.82
CA PRO A 68 -17.59 -21.32 21.70
C PRO A 68 -17.84 -20.89 20.25
N GLU A 69 -19.00 -21.26 19.70
CA GLU A 69 -19.40 -21.05 18.30
C GLU A 69 -19.29 -19.58 17.82
N THR A 70 -19.44 -18.62 18.73
CA THR A 70 -19.45 -17.19 18.41
C THR A 70 -18.09 -16.71 17.90
N HIS A 71 -17.00 -17.18 18.49
CA HIS A 71 -15.64 -16.81 18.07
C HIS A 71 -15.26 -17.48 16.76
N TRP A 72 -15.65 -18.75 16.58
CA TRP A 72 -15.49 -19.49 15.33
C TRP A 72 -16.19 -18.78 14.16
N LYS A 73 -17.45 -18.37 14.32
CA LYS A 73 -18.21 -17.68 13.26
C LYS A 73 -17.55 -16.36 12.87
N PHE A 74 -17.09 -15.56 13.84
CA PHE A 74 -16.38 -14.32 13.54
C PHE A 74 -15.05 -14.59 12.83
N PHE A 75 -14.29 -15.59 13.29
CA PHE A 75 -13.05 -16.02 12.64
C PHE A 75 -13.29 -16.54 11.22
N LEU A 76 -14.36 -17.30 10.99
CA LEU A 76 -14.72 -17.85 9.69
C LEU A 76 -15.22 -16.76 8.74
N ILE A 77 -15.97 -15.78 9.25
CA ILE A 77 -16.38 -14.60 8.49
C ILE A 77 -15.14 -13.79 8.12
N CYS A 78 -14.23 -13.53 9.07
CA CYS A 78 -12.93 -12.93 8.75
C CYS A 78 -12.17 -13.79 7.74
N MET A 79 -12.14 -15.12 7.88
CA MET A 79 -11.45 -16.02 6.95
C MET A 79 -12.07 -16.01 5.56
N ILE A 80 -13.39 -15.96 5.42
CA ILE A 80 -14.08 -15.87 4.13
C ILE A 80 -13.92 -14.45 3.54
N ARG A 81 -13.90 -13.42 4.40
CA ARG A 81 -13.65 -12.02 4.01
C ARG A 81 -12.21 -11.78 3.59
N THR A 82 -11.23 -12.53 4.12
CA THR A 82 -9.79 -12.45 3.80
C THR A 82 -9.35 -13.50 2.77
N LYS A 83 -10.07 -14.62 2.63
CA LYS A 83 -10.00 -15.55 1.48
C LYS A 83 -10.71 -15.00 0.25
N LYS A 84 -11.48 -13.91 0.40
CA LYS A 84 -11.37 -12.81 -0.54
C LYS A 84 -10.17 -11.98 -0.09
N PRO A 85 -8.92 -12.23 -0.57
CA PRO A 85 -8.06 -11.09 -0.78
C PRO A 85 -8.91 -10.05 -1.52
N GLN A 86 -8.49 -8.81 -1.53
CA GLN A 86 -8.86 -7.99 -2.67
C GLN A 86 -8.28 -8.72 -3.90
N PHE A 87 -9.02 -9.70 -4.40
CA PHE A 87 -8.97 -10.30 -5.71
C PHE A 87 -9.40 -9.17 -6.62
N LEU A 88 -8.55 -8.16 -6.75
CA LEU A 88 -8.39 -7.45 -8.00
C LEU A 88 -7.70 -8.43 -8.95
N THR A 89 -8.35 -9.57 -9.17
CA THR A 89 -8.15 -10.45 -10.31
C THR A 89 -8.77 -9.72 -11.50
N SER A 90 -8.19 -8.59 -11.86
CA SER A 90 -8.34 -8.01 -13.18
C SER A 90 -7.09 -8.40 -13.96
N GLY A 91 -7.07 -9.62 -14.48
CA GLY A 91 -6.23 -10.00 -15.62
C GLY A 91 -4.71 -10.23 -15.41
N LYS A 92 -4.28 -11.10 -14.49
CA LYS A 92 -2.87 -11.59 -14.28
C LYS A 92 -1.97 -10.81 -13.31
N PHE A 93 -2.49 -9.87 -12.50
CA PHE A 93 -1.72 -9.38 -11.35
C PHE A 93 -1.72 -10.47 -10.28
N ALA A 94 -0.55 -11.08 -10.11
CA ALA A 94 -0.33 -12.16 -9.17
C ALA A 94 -0.80 -11.77 -7.76
N VAL A 95 -1.22 -12.77 -6.98
CA VAL A 95 -1.72 -12.65 -5.60
C VAL A 95 -0.98 -11.53 -4.88
N LEU A 96 -1.68 -10.51 -4.37
CA LEU A 96 -1.10 -9.39 -3.62
C LEU A 96 -0.42 -9.91 -2.35
N SER A 97 0.77 -10.49 -2.53
CA SER A 97 1.68 -10.94 -1.51
C SER A 97 2.78 -9.90 -1.42
N LEU A 98 3.34 -9.75 -0.21
CA LEU A 98 4.47 -8.87 0.07
C LEU A 98 5.60 -9.06 -0.97
N SER A 99 5.81 -10.30 -1.42
CA SER A 99 6.82 -10.67 -2.41
C SER A 99 6.61 -9.96 -3.76
N ILE A 100 5.41 -10.07 -4.33
CA ILE A 100 5.11 -9.48 -5.65
C ILE A 100 5.10 -7.95 -5.57
N PHE A 101 4.67 -7.37 -4.46
CA PHE A 101 4.78 -5.93 -4.22
C PHE A 101 6.24 -5.47 -4.26
N THR A 102 7.15 -6.17 -3.57
CA THR A 102 8.58 -5.83 -3.60
C THR A 102 9.20 -5.99 -4.98
N ASP A 103 8.77 -6.99 -5.76
CA ASP A 103 9.27 -7.19 -7.13
C ASP A 103 8.77 -6.11 -8.09
N ILE A 104 7.51 -5.66 -7.96
CA ILE A 104 6.97 -4.53 -8.71
C ILE A 104 7.70 -3.23 -8.36
N LEU A 105 8.03 -3.00 -7.08
CA LEU A 105 8.83 -1.85 -6.67
C LEU A 105 10.24 -1.90 -7.25
N LYS A 106 10.92 -3.06 -7.19
CA LYS A 106 12.26 -3.24 -7.76
C LYS A 106 12.27 -2.98 -9.26
N THR A 107 11.30 -3.53 -9.98
CA THR A 107 11.19 -3.32 -11.43
C THR A 107 10.90 -1.86 -11.76
N SER A 108 9.96 -1.22 -11.05
CA SER A 108 9.64 0.21 -11.21
C SER A 108 10.86 1.12 -10.96
N MET A 109 11.63 0.86 -9.89
CA MET A 109 12.89 1.55 -9.62
C MET A 109 13.94 1.29 -10.72
N GLY A 110 14.01 0.06 -11.23
CA GLY A 110 14.85 -0.30 -12.37
C GLY A 110 14.51 0.52 -13.62
N TYR A 111 13.22 0.64 -13.97
CA TYR A 111 12.77 1.48 -15.08
C TYR A 111 13.11 2.95 -14.88
N LEU A 112 12.89 3.50 -13.68
CA LEU A 112 13.27 4.88 -13.36
C LEU A 112 14.77 5.11 -13.48
N SER A 113 15.59 4.17 -13.00
CA SER A 113 17.05 4.25 -13.09
C SER A 113 17.52 4.23 -14.54
N VAL A 114 16.91 3.38 -15.38
CA VAL A 114 17.22 3.32 -16.81
C VAL A 114 16.83 4.63 -17.51
N LEU A 115 15.63 5.15 -17.23
CA LEU A 115 15.16 6.43 -17.79
C LEU A 115 16.07 7.60 -17.39
N ARG A 116 16.51 7.65 -16.12
CA ARG A 116 17.47 8.65 -15.62
C ARG A 116 18.84 8.59 -16.28
N THR A 117 19.26 7.42 -16.78
CA THR A 117 20.53 7.27 -17.50
C THR A 117 20.41 7.69 -18.96
N PHE A 118 19.20 7.62 -19.55
CA PHE A 118 18.94 8.01 -20.93
C PHE A 118 18.59 9.49 -21.11
N LEU A 119 18.08 10.16 -20.07
CA LEU A 119 17.79 11.60 -20.05
C LEU A 119 19.00 12.38 -19.52
#